data_AF-A0A8W8LRH9-F1
#
_entry.id   AF-A0A8W8LRH9-F1
#
_cell.length_a   1.000
_cell.length_b   1.000
_cell.length_c   1.000
_cell.angle_alpha   90.00
_cell.angle_beta   90.00
_cell.angle_gamma   90.00
#
_symmetry.space_group_name_H-M   'P 1'
#
loop_
_entity.id
_entity.type
_entity.pdbx_description
1 polymer ?
#
loop_
_entity_poly.entity_id
_entity_poly.type
_entity_poly.pdbx_seq_one_letter_code
_entity_poly.pdbx_strand_id
1 'polypeptide(L)'
;DENPVCSLMFYWDPMKRSVRIEGTVERVPEEESLHYFEQRPRKSRLGAIVSHQSTILESREVINQKYADLLEEYKDEEKNIPKPDYWGGYLVRPISMEFWQGQTNRLHDRIRFHKLKENEAIDSKCMHQGDRDWVFERLAP
;
A
#
# COMPACT_ATOMS: atom_id res chain seq x y z
N ASP A 1 -14.37 -6.50 -1.85
CA ASP A 1 -13.87 -5.70 -0.72
C ASP A 1 -15.03 -4.88 -0.17
N GLU A 2 -15.30 -4.95 1.13
CA GLU A 2 -16.53 -4.39 1.75
C GLU A 2 -16.48 -2.86 1.94
N ASN A 3 -15.28 -2.31 2.17
CA ASN A 3 -15.07 -0.88 2.36
C ASN A 3 -13.80 -0.41 1.62
N PRO A 4 -13.90 0.06 0.36
CA PRO A 4 -12.76 0.31 -0.52
C PRO A 4 -12.08 1.67 -0.25
N VAL A 5 -11.72 1.95 1.00
CA VAL A 5 -11.00 3.15 1.41
C VAL A 5 -9.85 2.78 2.35
N CYS A 6 -8.73 3.48 2.26
CA CYS A 6 -7.60 3.27 3.15
C CYS A 6 -6.78 4.53 3.39
N SER A 7 -5.83 4.42 4.33
CA SER A 7 -4.78 5.39 4.55
C SER A 7 -3.41 4.71 4.57
N LEU A 8 -2.40 5.35 3.99
CA LEU A 8 -1.00 4.94 4.04
C LEU A 8 -0.20 5.97 4.83
N MET A 9 0.81 5.51 5.56
CA MET A 9 1.75 6.37 6.27
C MET A 9 3.19 5.91 5.99
N PHE A 10 3.98 6.81 5.43
CA PHE A 10 5.41 6.66 5.25
C PHE A 10 6.10 7.55 6.26
N TYR A 11 6.99 6.98 7.07
CA TYR A 11 7.80 7.74 8.02
C TYR A 11 9.27 7.48 7.78
N TRP A 12 10.02 8.56 7.54
CA TRP A 12 11.47 8.53 7.36
C TRP A 12 12.12 9.25 8.53
N ASP A 13 12.42 8.49 9.60
CA ASP A 13 12.97 9.04 10.83
C ASP A 13 14.24 9.89 10.62
N PRO A 14 15.25 9.45 9.84
CA PRO A 14 16.47 10.24 9.65
C PRO A 14 16.23 11.59 8.96
N MET A 15 15.17 11.67 8.14
CA MET A 15 14.79 12.90 7.44
C MET A 15 13.83 13.76 8.24
N LYS A 16 13.27 13.23 9.34
CA LYS A 16 12.14 13.82 10.07
C LYS A 16 11.03 14.21 9.09
N ARG A 17 10.62 13.25 8.25
CA ARG A 17 9.56 13.44 7.26
C ARG A 17 8.51 12.36 7.40
N SER A 18 7.25 12.73 7.20
CA SER A 18 6.20 11.75 6.93
C SER A 18 5.34 12.17 5.75
N VAL A 19 4.84 11.16 5.03
CA VAL A 19 3.82 11.32 4.00
C VAL A 19 2.61 10.50 4.40
N ARG A 20 1.45 11.13 4.48
CA ARG A 20 0.16 10.45 4.64
C ARG A 20 -0.58 10.49 3.31
N ILE A 21 -1.20 9.38 2.92
CA ILE A 21 -2.02 9.29 1.72
C ILE A 21 -3.35 8.69 2.12
N GLU A 22 -4.45 9.35 1.75
CA GLU A 22 -5.82 8.84 1.95
C GLU A 22 -6.46 8.70 0.57
N GLY A 23 -7.20 7.62 0.36
CA GLY A 23 -7.69 7.28 -0.97
C GLY A 23 -8.70 6.16 -1.01
N THR A 24 -9.30 6.00 -2.19
CA THR A 24 -10.08 4.81 -2.52
C THR A 24 -9.15 3.69 -2.99
N VAL A 25 -9.57 2.45 -2.79
CA VAL A 25 -8.79 1.27 -3.12
C VAL A 25 -9.49 0.47 -4.20
N GLU A 26 -8.74 0.04 -5.21
CA GLU A 26 -9.21 -0.89 -6.22
C GLU A 26 -8.23 -2.05 -6.39
N ARG A 27 -8.73 -3.23 -6.75
CA ARG A 27 -7.86 -4.35 -7.10
C ARG A 27 -7.15 -4.05 -8.40
N VAL A 28 -5.86 -4.34 -8.46
CA VAL A 28 -5.14 -4.29 -9.73
C VAL A 28 -5.65 -5.41 -10.65
N PRO A 29 -5.57 -5.25 -11.99
CA PRO A 29 -5.93 -6.30 -12.92
C PRO A 29 -5.23 -7.63 -12.60
N GLU A 30 -5.92 -8.74 -12.85
CA GLU A 30 -5.40 -10.08 -12.56
C GLU A 30 -4.09 -10.35 -13.32
N GLU A 31 -3.99 -9.88 -14.56
CA GLU A 31 -2.78 -9.97 -15.39
C GLU A 31 -1.58 -9.23 -14.75
N GLU A 32 -1.81 -8.05 -14.17
CA GLU A 32 -0.76 -7.29 -13.46
C GLU A 32 -0.33 -8.01 -12.19
N SER A 33 -1.28 -8.58 -11.45
CA SER A 33 -0.99 -9.43 -10.28
C SER A 33 -0.19 -10.67 -10.68
N LEU A 34 -0.56 -11.36 -11.75
CA LEU A 34 0.16 -12.54 -12.25
C LEU A 34 1.58 -12.19 -12.66
N HIS A 35 1.74 -11.14 -13.47
CA HIS A 35 3.05 -10.67 -13.91
C HIS A 35 3.96 -10.32 -12.73
N TYR A 36 3.44 -9.58 -11.74
CA TYR A 36 4.21 -9.27 -10.53
C TYR A 36 4.52 -10.52 -9.70
N PHE A 37 3.59 -11.47 -9.59
CA PHE A 37 3.80 -12.72 -8.86
C PHE A 37 4.96 -13.53 -9.45
N GLU A 38 5.00 -13.67 -10.79
CA GLU A 38 6.01 -14.45 -11.51
C GLU A 38 7.43 -13.89 -11.35
N GLN A 39 7.57 -12.56 -11.22
CA GLN A 39 8.86 -11.91 -10.97
C GLN A 39 9.40 -12.12 -9.55
N ARG A 40 8.57 -12.58 -8.59
CA ARG A 40 9.00 -12.78 -7.21
C ARG A 40 9.94 -14.00 -7.10
N PRO A 41 10.91 -13.96 -6.18
CA PRO A 41 11.74 -15.13 -5.87
C PRO A 41 10.86 -16.37 -5.62
N ARG A 42 11.31 -17.54 -6.11
CA ARG A 42 10.56 -18.81 -6.01
C ARG A 42 10.07 -19.09 -4.59
N LYS A 43 10.94 -18.90 -3.59
CA LYS A 43 10.62 -19.03 -2.16
C LYS A 43 9.48 -18.11 -1.71
N SER A 44 9.41 -16.89 -2.23
CA SER A 44 8.35 -15.92 -1.94
C SER A 44 7.01 -16.31 -2.57
N ARG A 45 7.04 -16.93 -3.76
CA ARG A 45 5.85 -17.50 -4.41
C ARG A 45 5.29 -18.67 -3.61
N LEU A 46 6.14 -19.62 -3.20
CA LEU A 46 5.74 -20.74 -2.34
C LEU A 46 5.21 -20.27 -0.98
N GLY A 47 5.85 -19.26 -0.37
CA GLY A 47 5.37 -18.68 0.89
C GLY A 47 3.97 -18.08 0.79
N ALA A 48 3.62 -17.53 -0.38
CA ALA A 48 2.26 -17.03 -0.63
C ALA A 48 1.21 -18.15 -0.75
N ILE A 49 1.59 -19.33 -1.24
CA ILE A 49 0.69 -20.50 -1.30
C ILE A 49 0.47 -21.10 0.10
N VAL A 50 1.54 -21.23 0.89
CA VAL A 50 1.45 -21.81 2.24
C VAL A 50 0.60 -20.95 3.18
N SER A 51 0.71 -19.63 3.04
CA SER A 51 0.12 -18.67 3.96
C SER A 51 -1.24 -18.18 3.46
N HIS A 52 -2.31 -18.89 3.85
CA HIS A 52 -3.64 -18.28 3.94
C HIS A 52 -3.61 -17.21 5.04
N GLN A 53 -3.16 -16.01 4.67
CA GLN A 53 -2.80 -14.95 5.61
C GLN A 53 -3.96 -14.65 6.57
N SER A 54 -3.63 -14.50 7.85
CA SER A 54 -4.57 -14.18 8.93
C SER A 54 -5.53 -15.31 9.36
N THR A 55 -5.36 -16.53 8.84
CA THR A 55 -6.07 -17.72 9.38
C THR A 55 -5.40 -18.28 10.63
N ILE A 56 -6.19 -18.89 11.52
CA ILE A 56 -5.69 -19.50 12.76
C ILE A 56 -4.95 -20.80 12.41
N LEU A 57 -3.80 -21.00 13.05
CA LEU A 57 -3.01 -22.22 12.99
C LEU A 57 -2.82 -22.78 14.40
N GLU A 58 -2.70 -24.10 14.49
CA GLU A 58 -2.44 -24.78 15.76
C GLU A 58 -1.06 -24.42 16.33
N SER A 59 -0.05 -24.28 15.46
CA SER A 59 1.31 -23.94 15.85
C SER A 59 2.16 -23.44 14.68
N ARG A 60 3.41 -23.05 14.98
CA ARG A 60 4.40 -22.65 13.96
C ARG A 60 4.86 -23.83 13.11
N GLU A 61 4.85 -25.04 13.65
CA GLU A 61 5.30 -26.26 12.98
C GLU A 61 4.40 -26.59 11.79
N VAL A 62 3.09 -26.34 11.90
CA VAL A 62 2.12 -26.57 10.82
C VAL A 62 2.50 -25.81 9.55
N ILE A 63 2.84 -24.52 9.67
CA ILE A 63 3.21 -23.70 8.51
C ILE A 63 4.60 -24.07 7.97
N ASN A 64 5.52 -24.46 8.86
CA ASN A 64 6.86 -24.93 8.44
C ASN A 64 6.78 -26.25 7.66
N GLN A 65 5.96 -27.20 8.11
CA GLN A 65 5.79 -28.49 7.43
C GLN A 65 5.14 -28.30 6.06
N LYS A 66 4.04 -27.52 5.97
CA LYS A 66 3.42 -27.18 4.68
C LYS A 66 4.41 -26.55 3.71
N TYR A 67 5.30 -25.68 4.21
CA TYR A 67 6.34 -25.07 3.37
C TYR A 67 7.42 -26.06 2.93
N ALA A 68 7.83 -26.99 3.78
CA ALA A 68 8.75 -28.07 3.41
C ALA A 68 8.13 -29.00 2.35
N ASP A 69 6.85 -29.35 2.51
CA ASP A 69 6.11 -30.18 1.55
C ASP A 69 6.04 -29.49 0.18
N LEU A 70 5.72 -28.18 0.14
CA LEU A 70 5.74 -27.43 -1.11
C LEU A 70 7.14 -27.29 -1.72
N LEU A 71 8.19 -27.13 -0.90
CA LEU A 71 9.56 -27.09 -1.43
C LEU A 71 9.93 -28.39 -2.14
N GLU A 72 9.52 -29.54 -1.58
CA GLU A 72 9.73 -30.84 -2.21
C GLU A 72 8.83 -31.01 -3.46
N GLU A 73 7.57 -30.60 -3.38
CA GLU A 73 6.61 -30.68 -4.50
C GLU A 73 7.03 -29.81 -5.70
N TYR A 74 7.71 -28.69 -5.44
CA TYR A 74 8.19 -27.72 -6.42
C TYR A 74 9.73 -27.70 -6.53
N LYS A 75 10.39 -28.83 -6.23
CA LYS A 75 11.86 -28.99 -6.34
C LYS A 75 12.37 -28.87 -7.77
N ASP A 76 11.55 -29.25 -8.75
CA ASP A 76 11.84 -29.03 -10.16
C ASP A 76 11.68 -27.54 -10.48
N GLU A 77 12.78 -26.89 -10.86
CA GLU A 77 12.81 -25.45 -11.11
C GLU A 77 11.96 -25.05 -12.32
N GLU A 78 11.76 -25.96 -13.28
CA GLU A 78 10.93 -25.75 -14.47
C GLU A 78 9.43 -25.83 -14.14
N LYS A 79 9.06 -26.45 -13.00
CA LYS A 79 7.66 -26.52 -12.56
C LYS A 79 7.17 -25.11 -12.23
N ASN A 80 6.12 -24.68 -12.95
CA ASN A 80 5.46 -23.41 -12.69
C ASN A 80 4.75 -23.41 -11.32
N ILE A 81 4.90 -22.33 -10.57
CA ILE A 81 4.20 -22.11 -9.31
C ILE A 81 3.01 -21.20 -9.58
N PRO A 82 1.77 -21.68 -9.47
CA PRO A 82 0.59 -20.86 -9.76
C PRO A 82 0.41 -19.76 -8.70
N LYS A 83 -0.09 -18.61 -9.13
CA LYS A 83 -0.54 -17.55 -8.22
C LYS A 83 -1.84 -18.00 -7.53
N PRO A 84 -1.94 -17.93 -6.19
CA PRO A 84 -3.22 -18.17 -5.52
C PRO A 84 -4.28 -17.13 -5.89
N ASP A 85 -5.54 -17.53 -5.97
CA ASP A 85 -6.68 -16.63 -6.28
C ASP A 85 -6.87 -15.53 -5.24
N TYR A 86 -6.50 -15.79 -3.99
CA TYR A 86 -6.56 -14.83 -2.89
C TYR A 86 -5.34 -13.89 -2.83
N TRP A 87 -4.37 -14.05 -3.73
CA TRP A 87 -3.18 -13.21 -3.80
C TRP A 87 -3.31 -12.22 -4.97
N GLY A 88 -3.03 -10.95 -4.71
CA GLY A 88 -3.04 -9.90 -5.72
C GLY A 88 -2.60 -8.56 -5.16
N GLY A 89 -2.62 -7.54 -6.02
CA GLY A 89 -2.30 -6.16 -5.66
C GLY A 89 -3.55 -5.30 -5.44
N TYR A 90 -3.32 -4.19 -4.74
CA TYR A 90 -4.27 -3.09 -4.63
C TYR A 90 -3.63 -1.79 -5.09
N LEU A 91 -4.37 -0.99 -5.84
CA LEU A 91 -4.02 0.37 -6.18
C LEU A 91 -4.79 1.33 -5.27
N VAL A 92 -4.07 2.24 -4.63
CA VAL A 92 -4.66 3.35 -3.88
C VAL A 92 -4.74 4.55 -4.81
N ARG A 93 -5.95 5.07 -5.04
CA ARG A 93 -6.18 6.32 -5.78
C ARG A 93 -6.26 7.47 -4.77
N PRO A 94 -5.22 8.35 -4.69
CA PRO A 94 -5.17 9.38 -3.68
C PRO A 94 -6.29 10.41 -3.87
N ILE A 95 -6.99 10.71 -2.78
CA ILE A 95 -7.91 11.86 -2.67
C ILE A 95 -7.33 12.96 -1.77
N SER A 96 -6.37 12.60 -0.92
CA SER A 96 -5.64 13.51 -0.03
C SER A 96 -4.22 13.00 0.19
N MET A 97 -3.26 13.92 0.24
CA MET A 97 -1.86 13.65 0.55
C MET A 97 -1.32 14.74 1.47
N GLU A 98 -0.73 14.36 2.60
CA GLU A 98 -0.09 15.31 3.53
C GLU A 98 1.42 15.08 3.56
N PHE A 99 2.17 16.16 3.37
CA PHE A 99 3.62 16.21 3.53
C PHE A 99 3.94 16.92 4.83
N TRP A 100 4.55 16.18 5.75
CA TRP A 100 4.99 16.69 7.04
C TRP A 100 6.52 16.76 7.07
N GLN A 101 7.06 17.88 7.55
CA GLN A 101 8.49 18.08 7.80
C GLN A 101 8.70 18.55 9.24
N GLY A 102 9.48 17.75 9.97
CA GLY A 102 9.86 18.03 11.35
C GLY A 102 10.76 19.25 11.42
N GLN A 103 10.60 19.98 12.52
CA GLN A 103 11.29 21.23 12.83
C GLN A 103 11.72 21.19 14.30
N THR A 104 12.91 21.68 14.61
CA THR A 104 13.49 21.63 15.97
C THR A 104 12.73 22.50 16.97
N ASN A 105 12.11 23.57 16.49
CA ASN A 105 11.29 24.50 17.29
C ASN A 105 9.83 24.01 17.51
N ARG A 106 9.49 22.79 17.08
CA ARG A 106 8.15 22.17 17.15
C ARG A 106 7.09 22.79 16.23
N LEU A 107 7.44 23.81 15.44
CA LEU A 107 6.56 24.41 14.45
C LEU A 107 6.70 23.66 13.12
N HIS A 108 6.25 22.41 13.09
CA HIS A 108 6.36 21.52 11.94
C HIS A 108 5.64 22.06 10.71
N ASP A 109 6.21 21.82 9.54
CA ASP A 109 5.54 22.13 8.29
C ASP A 109 4.57 21.01 7.95
N ARG A 110 3.33 21.38 7.62
CA ARG A 110 2.30 20.47 7.12
C ARG A 110 1.66 21.09 5.90
N ILE A 111 1.87 20.48 4.74
CA ILE A 111 1.25 20.86 3.48
C ILE A 111 0.34 19.71 3.06
N ARG A 112 -0.96 19.97 3.02
CA ARG A 112 -1.97 18.98 2.61
C ARG A 112 -2.47 19.32 1.23
N PHE A 113 -2.36 18.36 0.32
CA PHE A 113 -3.04 18.33 -0.97
C PHE A 113 -4.34 17.54 -0.84
N HIS A 114 -5.41 18.01 -1.47
CA HIS A 114 -6.64 17.24 -1.64
C HIS A 114 -7.31 17.55 -2.97
N LYS A 115 -8.13 16.61 -3.45
CA LYS A 115 -8.95 16.82 -4.65
C LYS A 115 -10.02 17.87 -4.34
N LEU A 116 -10.14 18.87 -5.20
CA LEU A 116 -11.18 19.89 -5.08
C LEU A 116 -12.56 19.24 -5.18
N LYS A 117 -13.43 19.48 -4.19
CA LYS A 117 -14.78 18.94 -4.23
C LYS A 117 -15.66 19.77 -5.17
N GLU A 118 -16.68 19.11 -5.73
CA GLU A 118 -17.72 19.83 -6.47
C GLU A 118 -18.37 20.88 -5.54
N ASN A 119 -18.31 22.15 -5.95
CA ASN A 119 -18.79 23.34 -5.23
C ASN A 119 -17.92 23.86 -4.08
N GLU A 120 -16.67 23.41 -3.95
CA GLU A 120 -15.71 24.01 -3.02
C GLU A 120 -15.09 25.28 -3.65
N ALA A 121 -15.30 26.43 -2.99
CA ALA A 121 -14.69 27.68 -3.41
C ALA A 121 -13.25 27.76 -2.91
N ILE A 122 -12.32 28.08 -3.80
CA ILE A 122 -10.92 28.31 -3.44
C ILE A 122 -10.81 29.66 -2.72
N ASP A 123 -10.62 29.62 -1.39
CA ASP A 123 -10.17 30.79 -0.64
C ASP A 123 -8.67 30.98 -0.88
N SER A 124 -8.31 31.86 -1.81
CA SER A 124 -6.92 32.11 -2.21
C SER A 124 -5.99 32.55 -1.09
N LYS A 125 -6.53 32.91 0.09
CA LYS A 125 -5.73 33.24 1.29
C LYS A 125 -5.13 32.01 1.96
N CYS A 126 -5.89 30.91 2.05
CA CYS A 126 -5.52 29.72 2.81
C CYS A 126 -5.45 28.45 1.96
N MET A 127 -6.06 28.47 0.77
CA MET A 127 -6.11 27.38 -0.18
C MET A 127 -5.52 27.84 -1.52
N HIS A 128 -4.62 27.03 -2.05
CA HIS A 128 -3.88 27.33 -3.27
C HIS A 128 -4.15 26.28 -4.33
N GLN A 129 -4.27 26.72 -5.58
CA GLN A 129 -4.42 25.82 -6.72
C GLN A 129 -3.12 25.06 -6.97
N GLY A 130 -3.20 23.73 -7.02
CA GLY A 130 -2.14 22.84 -7.49
C GLY A 130 -2.36 22.41 -8.94
N ASP A 131 -1.59 21.41 -9.39
CA ASP A 131 -1.76 20.86 -10.74
C ASP A 131 -3.09 20.10 -10.87
N ARG A 132 -3.72 20.23 -12.04
CA ARG A 132 -5.00 19.58 -12.36
C ARG A 132 -6.11 19.98 -11.37
N ASP A 133 -6.73 19.00 -10.73
CA ASP A 133 -7.84 19.08 -9.80
C ASP A 133 -7.38 19.04 -8.32
N TRP A 134 -6.08 19.24 -8.06
CA TRP A 134 -5.56 19.33 -6.71
C TRP A 134 -5.55 20.77 -6.21
N VAL A 135 -5.93 20.93 -4.95
CA VAL A 135 -5.66 22.14 -4.16
C VAL A 135 -4.78 21.76 -2.98
N PHE A 136 -4.08 22.75 -2.42
CA PHE A 136 -3.29 22.54 -1.22
C PHE A 136 -3.38 23.69 -0.23
N GLU A 137 -3.16 23.36 1.04
CA GLU A 137 -3.19 24.30 2.15
C GLU A 137 -2.13 23.93 3.18
N ARG A 138 -1.79 24.91 4.03
CA ARG A 138 -0.93 24.69 5.18
C ARG A 138 -1.78 24.37 6.41
N LEU A 139 -1.42 23.31 7.13
CA LEU A 139 -2.01 22.99 8.42
C LEU A 139 -1.09 23.43 9.56
N ALA A 140 -1.67 23.75 10.70
CA ALA A 140 -0.90 23.90 11.93
C ALA A 140 -0.25 22.55 12.31
N PRO A 141 0.97 22.56 12.87
CA PRO A 141 1.69 21.34 13.27
C PRO A 141 0.89 20.44 14.21
#